data_AF-A0A290HHS5-F1
#
_entry.id   AF-A0A290HHS5-F1
#
_cell.length_a   1.000
_cell.length_b   1.000
_cell.length_c   1.000
_cell.angle_alpha   90.00
_cell.angle_beta   90.00
_cell.angle_gamma   90.00
#
_symmetry.space_group_name_H-M   'P 1'
#
loop_
_entity.id
_entity.type
_entity.pdbx_description
1 polymer ?
#
loop_
_entity_poly.entity_id
_entity_poly.type
_entity_poly.pdbx_seq_one_letter_code
_entity_poly.pdbx_strand_id
1 'polypeptide(L)'
;MSDCKENSLANLFLDISKKLFENFFDYIDNDKYNKLISETVYEIHEKIILMNSGEELEVNYFDFNNPKSLILDILESMLKRTGDGYNFNINSSPDKELLEGALSRISIQLTNGDYNFSPHDDYKFKQIQNSYKLPNKNYDFIYKQSQQNYKKFINKKLNLQMQHKNVYDELVRQGIMIWKDCKNSTLYFKVNPFENNQKTDKAKLSDYLTKLLNRDIEIYDSTNDIKHPEAKKDYLIISLLPMVKMEVFNPSIGWEFQDISNNTLYQNTFEYTTFLKKRHLKPIETVDIKKGIIVQFIKQLSQNEDQFSFIIHWLANFFQNLCSSKACLVLIGDEETTNTFIYDIIKPIFAYRNKYLSIINDKTLQNTNDSLIRDKIFYHISNISTSNTNHKRISNLVLEILSPKYKTTHDAWENHESFINGELIVTSSSDTPYSFLKDSYTRCVVFQVKHLDTILKKMNINRILLKENIFDNLDDFSDILAVYPVDKNYYKIIHTEEKDILSTMKNGILKTKKLNKQIEEFINAIRSNNLNSFVKIEQEDSDLYEEFQYNFQNKMIAQPLLSTYFNIMFDEIIFSDNSIFLEILKEKAPMFKKAPNDKSKYKGKKRYQIV
;
A
#
# COMPACT_ATOMS: atom_id res chain seq x y z
N MET A 1 -21.95 -59.00 42.79
CA MET A 1 -21.47 -59.78 41.63
C MET A 1 -22.67 -60.13 40.75
N SER A 2 -22.78 -59.44 39.62
CA SER A 2 -23.52 -59.83 38.41
C SER A 2 -23.39 -58.66 37.41
N ASP A 3 -22.25 -58.62 36.74
CA ASP A 3 -21.98 -58.09 35.40
C ASP A 3 -22.72 -56.80 34.96
N CYS A 4 -22.05 -55.65 35.17
CA CYS A 4 -22.26 -54.50 34.29
C CYS A 4 -21.80 -54.89 32.88
N LYS A 5 -22.74 -55.30 32.03
CA LYS A 5 -22.52 -55.38 30.59
C LYS A 5 -22.06 -54.00 30.10
N GLU A 6 -20.85 -53.96 29.55
CA GLU A 6 -20.18 -52.80 28.96
C GLU A 6 -21.07 -52.07 27.93
N ASN A 7 -20.93 -50.74 27.86
CA ASN A 7 -21.69 -49.82 27.02
C ASN A 7 -21.61 -50.17 25.51
N SER A 8 -22.65 -50.83 24.98
CA SER A 8 -22.69 -51.27 23.58
C SER A 8 -22.58 -50.13 22.55
N LEU A 9 -23.07 -48.93 22.87
CA LEU A 9 -23.04 -47.78 21.97
C LEU A 9 -21.67 -47.09 21.91
N ALA A 10 -20.99 -46.98 23.05
CA ALA A 10 -19.62 -46.44 23.09
C ALA A 10 -18.69 -47.33 22.27
N ASN A 11 -18.75 -48.64 22.48
CA ASN A 11 -17.96 -49.62 21.73
C ASN A 11 -18.27 -49.56 20.23
N LEU A 12 -19.53 -49.34 19.85
CA LEU A 12 -19.91 -49.16 18.45
C LEU A 12 -19.23 -47.94 17.81
N PHE A 13 -19.29 -46.75 18.45
CA PHE A 13 -18.63 -45.57 17.89
C PHE A 13 -17.11 -45.71 17.81
N LEU A 14 -16.50 -46.37 18.79
CA LEU A 14 -15.07 -46.69 18.74
C LEU A 14 -14.73 -47.60 17.56
N ASP A 15 -15.53 -48.64 17.34
CA ASP A 15 -15.35 -49.56 16.22
C ASP A 15 -15.57 -48.87 14.87
N ILE A 16 -16.56 -47.97 14.76
CA ILE A 16 -16.76 -47.15 13.55
C ILE A 16 -15.54 -46.28 13.28
N SER A 17 -15.03 -45.56 14.28
CA SER A 17 -13.85 -44.71 14.13
C SER A 17 -12.62 -45.49 13.69
N LYS A 18 -12.31 -46.61 14.35
CA LYS A 18 -11.18 -47.47 13.98
C LYS A 18 -11.29 -47.97 12.54
N LYS A 19 -12.48 -48.43 12.15
CA LYS A 19 -12.74 -48.91 10.80
C LYS A 19 -12.70 -47.82 9.74
N LEU A 20 -13.07 -46.59 10.05
CA LEU A 20 -12.87 -45.43 9.17
C LEU A 20 -11.38 -45.12 8.97
N PHE A 21 -10.55 -45.23 10.02
CA PHE A 21 -9.09 -45.09 9.90
C PHE A 21 -8.45 -46.20 9.07
N GLU A 22 -9.01 -47.41 9.12
CA GLU A 22 -8.54 -48.58 8.36
C GLU A 22 -9.09 -48.63 6.92
N ASN A 23 -9.82 -47.60 6.47
CA ASN A 23 -10.52 -47.57 5.17
C ASN A 23 -11.44 -48.78 4.94
N PHE A 24 -12.09 -49.26 6.01
CA PHE A 24 -12.95 -50.43 5.95
C PHE A 24 -14.25 -50.19 5.15
N PHE A 25 -14.71 -48.94 5.09
CA PHE A 25 -15.97 -48.53 4.43
C PHE A 25 -15.73 -47.96 3.03
N ASP A 26 -16.53 -48.42 2.09
CA ASP A 26 -16.55 -47.92 0.72
C ASP A 26 -17.72 -46.93 0.55
N TYR A 27 -17.41 -45.64 0.59
CA TYR A 27 -18.40 -44.57 0.47
C TYR A 27 -17.84 -43.38 -0.32
N ILE A 28 -18.73 -42.51 -0.80
CA ILE A 28 -18.37 -41.38 -1.66
C ILE A 28 -17.32 -40.48 -0.98
N ASP A 29 -16.24 -40.14 -1.69
CA ASP A 29 -15.13 -39.30 -1.21
C ASP A 29 -14.52 -39.76 0.13
N ASN A 30 -14.51 -41.06 0.42
CA ASN A 30 -13.97 -41.61 1.67
C ASN A 30 -12.51 -41.17 1.93
N ASP A 31 -11.64 -41.17 0.92
CA ASP A 31 -10.24 -40.69 1.02
C ASP A 31 -10.12 -39.25 1.51
N LYS A 32 -11.14 -38.40 1.25
CA LYS A 32 -11.13 -36.98 1.60
C LYS A 32 -11.68 -36.73 3.00
N TYR A 33 -12.71 -37.46 3.42
CA TYR A 33 -13.45 -37.16 4.64
C TYR A 33 -13.31 -38.18 5.76
N ASN A 34 -12.71 -39.36 5.51
CA ASN A 34 -12.49 -40.41 6.52
C ASN A 34 -11.86 -39.86 7.80
N LYS A 35 -10.82 -39.03 7.66
CA LYS A 35 -10.11 -38.45 8.81
C LYS A 35 -11.03 -37.56 9.66
N LEU A 36 -11.71 -36.61 9.04
CA LEU A 36 -12.61 -35.68 9.74
C LEU A 36 -13.77 -36.42 10.42
N ILE A 37 -14.38 -37.37 9.71
CA ILE A 37 -15.52 -38.13 10.23
C ILE A 37 -15.05 -39.04 11.37
N SER A 38 -13.91 -39.72 11.21
CA SER A 38 -13.37 -40.59 12.25
C SER A 38 -12.99 -39.83 13.53
N GLU A 39 -12.31 -38.69 13.39
CA GLU A 39 -11.96 -37.83 14.53
C GLU A 39 -13.23 -37.35 15.26
N THR A 40 -14.26 -36.96 14.50
CA THR A 40 -15.54 -36.52 15.07
C THR A 40 -16.28 -37.66 15.79
N VAL A 41 -16.28 -38.86 15.21
CA VAL A 41 -16.91 -40.06 15.80
C VAL A 41 -16.14 -40.53 17.05
N TYR A 42 -14.82 -40.44 17.06
CA TYR A 42 -13.99 -40.75 18.22
C TYR A 42 -14.21 -39.74 19.36
N GLU A 43 -14.29 -38.45 19.04
CA GLU A 43 -14.65 -37.43 20.03
C GLU A 43 -16.03 -37.72 20.67
N ILE A 44 -16.99 -38.25 19.89
CA ILE A 44 -18.30 -38.69 20.40
C ILE A 44 -18.15 -39.87 21.36
N HIS A 45 -17.36 -40.88 20.99
CA HIS A 45 -17.08 -42.05 21.83
C HIS A 45 -16.52 -41.67 23.21
N GLU A 46 -15.44 -40.90 23.25
CA GLU A 46 -14.76 -40.50 24.49
C GLU A 46 -15.73 -39.81 25.46
N LYS A 47 -16.63 -38.96 24.94
CA LYS A 47 -17.61 -38.27 25.78
C LYS A 47 -18.75 -39.15 26.24
N ILE A 48 -19.16 -40.15 25.46
CA ILE A 48 -20.13 -41.14 25.93
C ILE A 48 -19.54 -41.98 27.08
N ILE A 49 -18.25 -42.33 27.04
CA ILE A 49 -17.56 -43.00 28.16
C ILE A 49 -17.60 -42.12 29.41
N LEU A 50 -17.21 -40.86 29.27
CA LEU A 50 -17.18 -39.87 30.36
C LEU A 50 -18.58 -39.63 30.96
N MET A 51 -19.64 -39.58 30.15
CA MET A 51 -21.02 -39.46 30.66
C MET A 51 -21.46 -40.66 31.50
N ASN A 52 -21.00 -41.86 31.15
CA ASN A 52 -21.39 -43.10 31.81
C ASN A 52 -20.56 -43.40 33.08
N SER A 53 -19.44 -42.70 33.31
CA SER A 53 -18.64 -42.84 34.54
C SER A 53 -19.25 -42.13 35.75
N GLY A 54 -20.27 -41.29 35.55
CA GLY A 54 -20.97 -40.59 36.63
C GLY A 54 -20.17 -39.47 37.29
N GLU A 55 -19.02 -39.09 36.73
CA GLU A 55 -18.27 -37.91 37.17
C GLU A 55 -19.04 -36.62 36.81
N GLU A 56 -19.12 -35.67 37.76
CA GLU A 56 -19.59 -34.31 37.46
C GLU A 56 -18.58 -33.64 36.53
N LEU A 57 -18.85 -33.75 35.23
CA LEU A 57 -18.06 -33.10 34.20
C LEU A 57 -18.40 -31.60 34.17
N GLU A 58 -17.59 -30.78 34.85
CA GLU A 58 -17.23 -29.50 34.26
C GLU A 58 -16.52 -29.80 32.93
N VAL A 59 -16.81 -29.01 31.87
CA VAL A 59 -16.05 -28.85 30.60
C VAL A 59 -16.85 -29.10 29.30
N ASN A 60 -16.86 -28.07 28.47
CA ASN A 60 -17.00 -28.01 26.99
C ASN A 60 -17.52 -29.25 26.25
N TYR A 61 -18.79 -29.16 25.83
CA TYR A 61 -19.34 -30.03 24.80
C TYR A 61 -19.14 -29.46 23.40
N PHE A 62 -18.06 -29.93 22.78
CA PHE A 62 -17.73 -29.96 21.35
C PHE A 62 -17.69 -28.60 20.63
N ASP A 63 -16.51 -28.18 20.18
CA ASP A 63 -16.39 -27.06 19.23
C ASP A 63 -16.73 -27.57 17.83
N PHE A 64 -18.02 -27.84 17.61
CA PHE A 64 -18.51 -28.32 16.34
C PHE A 64 -18.74 -27.13 15.41
N ASN A 65 -17.85 -26.99 14.43
CA ASN A 65 -18.16 -26.26 13.21
C ASN A 65 -19.31 -26.97 12.45
N ASN A 66 -19.93 -26.28 11.49
CA ASN A 66 -21.06 -26.82 10.71
C ASN A 66 -20.83 -28.26 10.18
N PRO A 67 -19.62 -28.64 9.72
CA PRO A 67 -19.28 -30.03 9.36
C PRO A 67 -19.51 -31.07 10.45
N LYS A 68 -19.04 -30.82 11.68
CA LYS A 68 -19.12 -31.81 12.76
C LYS A 68 -20.55 -31.97 13.30
N SER A 69 -21.35 -30.89 13.30
CA SER A 69 -22.78 -30.96 13.65
C SER A 69 -23.54 -31.83 12.65
N LEU A 70 -23.28 -31.65 11.34
CA LEU A 70 -23.89 -32.44 10.29
C LEU A 70 -23.60 -33.94 10.43
N ILE A 71 -22.35 -34.29 10.72
CA ILE A 71 -21.92 -35.68 10.97
C ILE A 71 -22.74 -36.29 12.11
N LEU A 72 -22.89 -35.56 13.20
CA LEU A 72 -23.66 -36.02 14.36
C LEU A 72 -25.14 -36.21 14.01
N ASP A 73 -25.77 -35.25 13.34
CA ASP A 73 -27.20 -35.28 13.01
C ASP A 73 -27.57 -36.46 12.10
N ILE A 74 -26.72 -36.76 11.10
CA ILE A 74 -26.93 -37.89 10.17
C ILE A 74 -26.73 -39.23 10.88
N LEU A 75 -25.65 -39.38 11.65
CA LEU A 75 -25.37 -40.61 12.39
C LEU A 75 -26.45 -40.88 13.45
N GLU A 76 -26.94 -39.83 14.11
CA GLU A 76 -28.05 -39.92 15.05
C GLU A 76 -29.36 -40.33 14.36
N SER A 77 -29.67 -39.76 13.20
CA SER A 77 -30.84 -40.17 12.41
C SER A 77 -30.73 -41.62 11.94
N MET A 78 -29.53 -42.09 11.61
CA MET A 78 -29.28 -43.49 11.25
C MET A 78 -29.57 -44.42 12.45
N LEU A 79 -29.02 -44.10 13.62
CA LEU A 79 -29.20 -44.88 14.85
C LEU A 79 -30.64 -44.84 15.38
N LYS A 80 -31.38 -43.74 15.19
CA LYS A 80 -32.81 -43.67 15.54
C LYS A 80 -33.68 -44.56 14.65
N ARG A 81 -33.31 -44.73 13.38
CA ARG A 81 -34.06 -45.56 12.41
C ARG A 81 -33.84 -47.06 12.59
N THR A 82 -32.77 -47.49 13.26
CA THR A 82 -32.54 -48.92 13.58
C THR A 82 -33.41 -49.43 14.75
N GLY A 83 -34.03 -48.53 15.53
CA GLY A 83 -35.08 -48.85 16.51
C GLY A 83 -34.60 -49.61 17.76
N ASP A 84 -35.30 -49.36 18.88
CA ASP A 84 -35.03 -49.97 20.19
C ASP A 84 -35.02 -51.50 20.12
N GLY A 85 -33.83 -52.10 20.11
CA GLY A 85 -33.60 -53.56 20.11
C GLY A 85 -32.64 -54.10 19.05
N TYR A 86 -32.13 -53.27 18.13
CA TYR A 86 -31.20 -53.71 17.09
C TYR A 86 -29.74 -53.81 17.59
N ASN A 87 -29.15 -55.01 17.58
CA ASN A 87 -27.75 -55.21 17.93
C ASN A 87 -26.86 -55.00 16.69
N PHE A 88 -26.43 -53.76 16.48
CA PHE A 88 -25.63 -53.35 15.33
C PHE A 88 -24.29 -54.08 15.32
N ASN A 89 -24.02 -54.85 14.26
CA ASN A 89 -22.76 -55.55 14.06
C ASN A 89 -22.08 -55.03 12.79
N ILE A 90 -21.05 -54.20 12.99
CA ILE A 90 -20.27 -53.55 11.93
C ILE A 90 -19.51 -54.51 10.99
N ASN A 91 -19.47 -55.80 11.32
CA ASN A 91 -18.93 -56.86 10.46
C ASN A 91 -20.01 -57.56 9.63
N SER A 92 -21.30 -57.27 9.88
CA SER A 92 -22.41 -57.78 9.10
C SER A 92 -22.56 -56.94 7.82
N SER A 93 -22.77 -57.61 6.67
CA SER A 93 -22.99 -56.91 5.39
C SER A 93 -24.12 -55.87 5.46
N PRO A 94 -25.29 -56.17 6.06
CA PRO A 94 -26.40 -55.21 6.11
C PRO A 94 -26.08 -53.94 6.91
N ASP A 95 -25.37 -54.07 8.03
CA ASP A 95 -25.01 -52.93 8.88
C ASP A 95 -23.90 -52.09 8.27
N LYS A 96 -22.96 -52.76 7.61
CA LYS A 96 -21.90 -52.10 6.85
C LYS A 96 -22.50 -51.24 5.74
N GLU A 97 -23.41 -51.78 4.93
CA GLU A 97 -24.09 -51.06 3.85
C GLU A 97 -24.92 -49.88 4.38
N LEU A 98 -25.60 -50.05 5.52
CA LEU A 98 -26.36 -48.97 6.15
C LEU A 98 -25.46 -47.80 6.57
N LEU A 99 -24.30 -48.11 7.14
CA LEU A 99 -23.31 -47.12 7.56
C LEU A 99 -22.64 -46.43 6.38
N GLU A 100 -22.27 -47.16 5.33
CA GLU A 100 -21.73 -46.61 4.07
C GLU A 100 -22.72 -45.64 3.40
N GLY A 101 -24.02 -45.92 3.49
CA GLY A 101 -25.08 -45.03 3.04
C GLY A 101 -25.14 -43.72 3.83
N ALA A 102 -24.96 -43.77 5.15
CA ALA A 102 -24.89 -42.57 5.99
C ALA A 102 -23.62 -41.75 5.71
N LEU A 103 -22.48 -42.41 5.59
CA LEU A 103 -21.18 -41.79 5.30
C LEU A 103 -21.17 -41.11 3.92
N SER A 104 -21.73 -41.75 2.90
CA SER A 104 -21.88 -41.16 1.56
C SER A 104 -22.66 -39.85 1.59
N ARG A 105 -23.70 -39.76 2.43
CA ARG A 105 -24.51 -38.54 2.57
C ARG A 105 -23.75 -37.41 3.24
N ILE A 106 -23.02 -37.73 4.31
CA ILE A 106 -22.12 -36.79 4.97
C ILE A 106 -21.16 -36.19 3.94
N SER A 107 -20.48 -37.05 3.17
CA SER A 107 -19.53 -36.57 2.14
C SER A 107 -20.17 -35.65 1.11
N ILE A 108 -21.34 -36.02 0.56
CA ILE A 108 -22.04 -35.20 -0.43
C ILE A 108 -22.37 -33.82 0.14
N GLN A 109 -22.93 -33.77 1.35
CA GLN A 109 -23.34 -32.52 1.98
C GLN A 109 -22.15 -31.65 2.40
N LEU A 110 -21.05 -32.25 2.86
CA LEU A 110 -19.80 -31.55 3.10
C LEU A 110 -19.22 -30.97 1.81
N THR A 111 -19.25 -31.72 0.71
CA THR A 111 -18.78 -31.26 -0.61
C THR A 111 -19.64 -30.11 -1.15
N ASN A 112 -20.95 -30.13 -0.92
CA ASN A 112 -21.88 -29.10 -1.38
C ASN A 112 -21.97 -27.88 -0.45
N GLY A 113 -21.39 -27.95 0.75
CA GLY A 113 -21.50 -26.89 1.76
C GLY A 113 -22.93 -26.74 2.33
N ASP A 114 -23.76 -27.79 2.24
CA ASP A 114 -25.13 -27.79 2.76
C ASP A 114 -25.16 -28.48 4.13
N TYR A 115 -25.37 -27.69 5.18
CA TYR A 115 -25.34 -28.14 6.56
C TYR A 115 -26.74 -28.21 7.20
N ASN A 116 -27.80 -27.98 6.42
CA ASN A 116 -29.18 -27.99 6.93
C ASN A 116 -29.79 -29.40 6.77
N PHE A 117 -29.71 -30.21 7.82
CA PHE A 117 -30.36 -31.52 7.84
C PHE A 117 -31.78 -31.44 8.44
N SER A 118 -32.80 -31.86 7.66
CA SER A 118 -34.17 -32.08 8.16
C SER A 118 -34.39 -33.57 8.44
N PRO A 119 -34.68 -33.99 9.68
CA PRO A 119 -34.86 -35.41 10.02
C PRO A 119 -36.12 -36.06 9.41
N HIS A 120 -36.97 -35.28 8.70
CA HIS A 120 -38.28 -35.71 8.20
C HIS A 120 -38.35 -36.12 6.73
N ASP A 121 -37.24 -36.14 5.98
CA ASP A 121 -37.29 -36.62 4.60
C ASP A 121 -37.32 -38.18 4.53
N ASP A 122 -38.45 -38.68 4.04
CA ASP A 122 -38.87 -40.08 4.02
C ASP A 122 -38.01 -40.96 3.07
N TYR A 123 -37.43 -42.03 3.62
CA TYR A 123 -37.05 -43.21 2.83
C TYR A 123 -37.37 -44.47 3.65
N LYS A 124 -38.20 -45.36 3.08
CA LYS A 124 -38.58 -46.66 3.66
C LYS A 124 -37.40 -47.64 3.63
N PHE A 125 -36.72 -47.83 4.76
CA PHE A 125 -35.86 -49.00 4.99
C PHE A 125 -36.71 -50.14 5.56
N LYS A 126 -36.58 -51.35 5.00
CA LYS A 126 -37.38 -52.53 5.40
C LYS A 126 -37.05 -52.92 6.85
N GLN A 127 -38.07 -52.91 7.71
CA GLN A 127 -38.00 -53.40 9.09
C GLN A 127 -37.64 -54.89 9.14
N ILE A 128 -36.68 -55.26 9.99
CA ILE A 128 -36.52 -56.63 10.48
C ILE A 128 -36.90 -56.61 11.97
N GLN A 129 -38.00 -57.27 12.31
CA GLN A 129 -38.48 -57.41 13.68
C GLN A 129 -37.67 -58.48 14.42
N ASN A 130 -37.22 -58.20 15.65
CA ASN A 130 -37.29 -59.14 16.76
C ASN A 130 -37.15 -58.43 18.12
N SER A 131 -37.98 -58.86 19.06
CA SER A 131 -38.39 -58.14 20.26
C SER A 131 -37.64 -58.56 21.53
N TYR A 132 -37.11 -57.61 22.31
CA TYR A 132 -36.97 -57.73 23.77
C TYR A 132 -37.18 -56.35 24.43
N LYS A 133 -38.14 -56.26 25.36
CA LYS A 133 -38.50 -55.03 26.09
C LYS A 133 -37.68 -54.87 27.37
N LEU A 134 -37.05 -53.71 27.58
CA LEU A 134 -36.61 -53.19 28.88
C LEU A 134 -37.14 -51.74 29.06
N PRO A 135 -37.33 -51.23 30.30
CA PRO A 135 -38.19 -50.07 30.57
C PRO A 135 -37.58 -48.72 30.16
N ASN A 136 -38.33 -47.98 29.33
CA ASN A 136 -37.89 -46.89 28.46
C ASN A 136 -38.33 -45.49 28.95
N LYS A 137 -38.02 -45.09 30.19
CA LYS A 137 -38.45 -43.76 30.72
C LYS A 137 -37.33 -42.81 31.16
N ASN A 138 -36.15 -43.29 31.53
CA ASN A 138 -35.06 -42.41 31.96
C ASN A 138 -34.19 -41.91 30.79
N TYR A 139 -34.02 -42.69 29.73
CA TYR A 139 -33.09 -42.36 28.64
C TYR A 139 -33.59 -41.18 27.78
N ASP A 140 -34.86 -41.22 27.36
CA ASP A 140 -35.51 -40.15 26.59
C ASP A 140 -35.57 -38.82 27.34
N PHE A 141 -35.75 -38.87 28.66
CA PHE A 141 -35.77 -37.69 29.52
C PHE A 141 -34.37 -37.05 29.63
N ILE A 142 -33.35 -37.86 29.92
CA ILE A 142 -31.95 -37.41 30.03
C ILE A 142 -31.46 -36.83 28.70
N TYR A 143 -31.79 -37.47 27.57
CA TYR A 143 -31.39 -37.03 26.24
C TYR A 143 -32.11 -35.72 25.80
N LYS A 144 -33.40 -35.57 26.07
CA LYS A 144 -34.10 -34.29 25.79
C LYS A 144 -33.57 -33.15 26.67
N GLN A 145 -33.26 -33.45 27.93
CA GLN A 145 -32.69 -32.47 28.85
C GLN A 145 -31.26 -32.06 28.45
N SER A 146 -30.44 -33.00 27.98
CA SER A 146 -29.10 -32.70 27.46
C SER A 146 -29.15 -31.85 26.18
N GLN A 147 -30.07 -32.12 25.24
CA GLN A 147 -30.27 -31.27 24.05
C GLN A 147 -30.74 -29.86 24.40
N GLN A 148 -31.65 -29.70 25.38
CA GLN A 148 -32.10 -28.39 25.84
C GLN A 148 -30.97 -27.61 26.53
N ASN A 149 -30.15 -28.29 27.34
CA ASN A 149 -28.98 -27.70 27.98
C ASN A 149 -27.92 -27.31 26.94
N TYR A 150 -27.72 -28.11 25.90
CA TYR A 150 -26.83 -27.82 24.78
C TYR A 150 -27.28 -26.58 23.98
N LYS A 151 -28.57 -26.51 23.59
CA LYS A 151 -29.12 -25.32 22.93
C LYS A 151 -28.99 -24.08 23.80
N LYS A 152 -29.23 -24.18 25.11
CA LYS A 152 -28.99 -23.09 26.06
C LYS A 152 -27.53 -22.67 26.12
N PHE A 153 -26.59 -23.62 26.10
CA PHE A 153 -25.16 -23.35 26.14
C PHE A 153 -24.64 -22.69 24.86
N ILE A 154 -25.03 -23.19 23.67
CA ILE A 154 -24.68 -22.59 22.38
C ILE A 154 -25.25 -21.17 22.28
N ASN A 155 -26.52 -20.99 22.66
CA ASN A 155 -27.12 -19.67 22.72
C ASN A 155 -26.39 -18.76 23.70
N LYS A 156 -25.94 -19.27 24.85
CA LYS A 156 -25.09 -18.51 25.80
C LYS A 156 -23.76 -18.10 25.15
N LYS A 157 -23.01 -19.01 24.52
CA LYS A 157 -21.72 -18.70 23.88
C LYS A 157 -21.87 -17.71 22.72
N LEU A 158 -22.89 -17.87 21.88
CA LEU A 158 -23.21 -16.94 20.79
C LEU A 158 -23.60 -15.57 21.33
N ASN A 159 -24.46 -15.51 22.35
CA ASN A 159 -24.81 -14.25 23.02
C ASN A 159 -23.57 -13.58 23.60
N LEU A 160 -22.65 -14.36 24.18
CA LEU A 160 -21.44 -13.84 24.77
C LEU A 160 -20.53 -13.17 23.72
N GLN A 161 -20.36 -13.83 22.57
CA GLN A 161 -19.61 -13.33 21.43
C GLN A 161 -20.26 -12.10 20.80
N MET A 162 -21.60 -12.08 20.68
CA MET A 162 -22.35 -10.94 20.17
C MET A 162 -22.18 -9.71 21.07
N GLN A 163 -22.28 -9.86 22.39
CA GLN A 163 -22.07 -8.76 23.32
C GLN A 163 -20.63 -8.23 23.26
N HIS A 164 -19.62 -9.12 23.25
CA HIS A 164 -18.23 -8.73 23.03
C HIS A 164 -18.06 -7.92 21.74
N LYS A 165 -18.61 -8.43 20.63
CA LYS A 165 -18.51 -7.78 19.33
C LYS A 165 -19.18 -6.41 19.33
N ASN A 166 -20.34 -6.25 19.96
CA ASN A 166 -21.03 -4.96 20.04
C ASN A 166 -20.17 -3.90 20.73
N VAL A 167 -19.56 -4.23 21.88
CA VAL A 167 -18.66 -3.32 22.60
C VAL A 167 -17.42 -3.03 21.76
N TYR A 168 -16.82 -4.06 21.16
CA TYR A 168 -15.64 -3.92 20.32
C TYR A 168 -15.89 -3.03 19.08
N ASP A 169 -16.99 -3.26 18.35
CA ASP A 169 -17.37 -2.48 17.18
C ASP A 169 -17.73 -1.03 17.55
N GLU A 170 -18.24 -0.78 18.75
CA GLU A 170 -18.41 0.58 19.28
C GLU A 170 -17.08 1.29 19.50
N LEU A 171 -16.10 0.62 20.12
CA LEU A 171 -14.75 1.17 20.30
C LEU A 171 -14.08 1.48 18.96
N VAL A 172 -14.15 0.56 18.00
CA VAL A 172 -13.59 0.76 16.66
C VAL A 172 -14.23 1.97 15.96
N ARG A 173 -15.55 2.16 16.10
CA ARG A 173 -16.24 3.36 15.57
C ARG A 173 -15.80 4.66 16.23
N GLN A 174 -15.33 4.60 17.47
CA GLN A 174 -14.73 5.73 18.18
C GLN A 174 -13.24 5.92 17.89
N GLY A 175 -12.65 5.12 16.98
CA GLY A 175 -11.23 5.18 16.62
C GLY A 175 -10.31 4.34 17.51
N ILE A 176 -10.87 3.62 18.49
CA ILE A 176 -10.11 2.82 19.44
C ILE A 176 -9.99 1.39 18.94
N MET A 177 -8.75 0.95 18.76
CA MET A 177 -8.44 -0.43 18.42
C MET A 177 -7.74 -1.10 19.59
N ILE A 178 -8.11 -2.34 19.88
CA ILE A 178 -7.48 -3.18 20.89
C ILE A 178 -7.10 -4.51 20.24
N TRP A 179 -5.87 -4.97 20.45
CA TRP A 179 -5.39 -6.20 19.84
C TRP A 179 -4.33 -6.89 20.70
N LYS A 180 -4.01 -8.14 20.33
CA LYS A 180 -2.91 -8.93 20.89
C LYS A 180 -1.76 -9.01 19.89
N ASP A 181 -0.53 -9.00 20.37
CA ASP A 181 0.62 -9.37 19.54
C ASP A 181 0.71 -10.91 19.38
N CYS A 182 0.88 -11.40 18.14
CA CYS A 182 0.94 -12.84 17.87
C CYS A 182 2.13 -13.55 18.53
N LYS A 183 3.25 -12.85 18.80
CA LYS A 183 4.50 -13.47 19.28
C LYS A 183 4.48 -13.68 20.79
N ASN A 184 3.88 -12.77 21.54
CA ASN A 184 3.95 -12.79 23.01
C ASN A 184 2.58 -12.59 23.69
N SER A 185 1.48 -12.48 22.94
CA SER A 185 0.12 -12.25 23.46
C SER A 185 -0.04 -10.97 24.28
N THR A 186 0.90 -10.02 24.18
CA THR A 186 0.80 -8.72 24.85
C THR A 186 -0.39 -7.94 24.31
N LEU A 187 -1.15 -7.32 25.20
CA LEU A 187 -2.26 -6.44 24.85
C LEU A 187 -1.77 -5.04 24.52
N TYR A 188 -2.27 -4.53 23.39
CA TYR A 188 -2.07 -3.16 22.95
C TYR A 188 -3.41 -2.50 22.66
N PHE A 189 -3.44 -1.18 22.83
CA PHE A 189 -4.55 -0.36 22.35
C PHE A 189 -4.04 0.98 21.79
N LYS A 190 -4.91 1.67 21.06
CA LYS A 190 -4.72 3.06 20.62
C LYS A 190 -6.05 3.80 20.66
N VAL A 191 -5.97 5.13 20.67
CA VAL A 191 -7.15 6.00 20.76
C VAL A 191 -7.49 6.63 19.41
N ASN A 192 -6.52 6.75 18.50
CA ASN A 192 -6.75 7.08 17.10
C ASN A 192 -5.89 6.22 16.15
N PRO A 193 -6.30 6.08 14.87
CA PRO A 193 -5.49 5.41 13.85
C PRO A 193 -4.10 6.04 13.70
N PHE A 194 -3.08 5.20 13.51
CA PHE A 194 -1.68 5.56 13.25
C PHE A 194 -0.94 6.30 14.38
N GLU A 195 -1.53 6.38 15.57
CA GLU A 195 -0.85 6.80 16.80
C GLU A 195 0.09 5.71 17.35
N ASN A 196 0.93 6.10 18.32
CA ASN A 196 1.82 5.16 18.98
C ASN A 196 1.03 4.10 19.75
N ASN A 197 1.43 2.84 19.57
CA ASN A 197 0.86 1.70 20.28
C ASN A 197 1.06 1.85 21.80
N GLN A 198 -0.02 1.67 22.59
CA GLN A 198 0.05 1.70 24.05
C GLN A 198 -0.04 0.28 24.59
N LYS A 199 1.03 -0.18 25.24
CA LYS A 199 1.04 -1.47 25.94
C LYS A 199 0.15 -1.39 27.19
N THR A 200 -0.69 -2.39 27.41
CA THR A 200 -1.63 -2.41 28.52
C THR A 200 -1.77 -3.79 29.17
N ASP A 201 -2.54 -3.85 30.25
CA ASP A 201 -3.00 -5.06 30.92
C ASP A 201 -4.52 -4.97 31.16
N LYS A 202 -5.13 -6.07 31.60
CA LYS A 202 -6.59 -6.15 31.82
C LYS A 202 -7.13 -5.04 32.70
N ALA A 203 -6.47 -4.77 33.83
CA ALA A 203 -6.95 -3.81 34.81
C ALA A 203 -6.88 -2.39 34.26
N LYS A 204 -5.73 -2.01 33.68
CA LYS A 204 -5.56 -0.67 33.09
C LYS A 204 -6.52 -0.43 31.92
N LEU A 205 -6.73 -1.44 31.07
CA LEU A 205 -7.64 -1.33 29.94
C LEU A 205 -9.09 -1.19 30.42
N SER A 206 -9.51 -1.98 31.41
CA SER A 206 -10.85 -1.88 32.01
C SER A 206 -11.11 -0.50 32.62
N ASP A 207 -10.16 0.02 33.40
CA ASP A 207 -10.22 1.36 33.99
C ASP A 207 -10.31 2.46 32.92
N TYR A 208 -9.53 2.32 31.84
CA TYR A 208 -9.51 3.29 30.75
C TYR A 208 -10.86 3.31 30.01
N LEU A 209 -11.34 2.14 29.58
CA LEU A 209 -12.59 2.03 28.83
C LEU A 209 -13.81 2.43 29.66
N THR A 210 -13.81 2.11 30.96
CA THR A 210 -14.89 2.51 31.87
C THR A 210 -14.99 4.02 31.99
N LYS A 211 -13.86 4.72 32.11
CA LYS A 211 -13.81 6.19 32.13
C LYS A 211 -14.24 6.80 30.80
N LEU A 212 -13.77 6.22 29.69
CA LEU A 212 -14.06 6.73 28.36
C LEU A 212 -15.54 6.61 27.98
N LEU A 213 -16.13 5.43 28.21
CA LEU A 213 -17.51 5.12 27.82
C LEU A 213 -18.53 5.45 28.90
N ASN A 214 -18.06 5.90 30.08
CA ASN A 214 -18.88 6.23 31.25
C ASN A 214 -19.84 5.09 31.65
N ARG A 215 -19.35 3.85 31.58
CA ARG A 215 -20.06 2.61 31.95
C ARG A 215 -19.07 1.53 32.34
N ASP A 216 -19.45 0.66 33.27
CA ASP A 216 -18.57 -0.42 33.74
C ASP A 216 -18.27 -1.43 32.62
N ILE A 217 -16.99 -1.60 32.31
CA ILE A 217 -16.52 -2.56 31.29
C ILE A 217 -15.56 -3.55 31.92
N GLU A 218 -15.98 -4.80 32.03
CA GLU A 218 -15.14 -5.89 32.53
C GLU A 218 -14.36 -6.57 31.40
N ILE A 219 -13.17 -7.08 31.71
CA ILE A 219 -12.31 -7.74 30.72
C ILE A 219 -11.97 -9.15 31.19
N TYR A 220 -12.38 -10.12 30.39
CA TYR A 220 -12.20 -11.55 30.65
C TYR A 220 -11.15 -12.16 29.73
N ASP A 221 -10.48 -13.23 30.15
CA ASP A 221 -9.52 -13.93 29.30
C ASP A 221 -10.24 -14.75 28.21
N SER A 222 -11.33 -15.44 28.59
CA SER A 222 -12.08 -16.35 27.74
C SER A 222 -13.59 -16.30 28.02
N THR A 223 -14.40 -16.91 27.15
CA THR A 223 -15.85 -17.06 27.37
C THR A 223 -16.18 -17.91 28.60
N ASN A 224 -15.24 -18.75 29.06
CA ASN A 224 -15.44 -19.68 30.19
C ASN A 224 -15.38 -18.96 31.54
N ASP A 225 -14.73 -17.80 31.60
CA ASP A 225 -14.58 -17.02 32.83
C ASP A 225 -15.87 -16.27 33.21
N ILE A 226 -16.85 -16.21 32.29
CA ILE A 226 -18.12 -15.50 32.48
C ILE A 226 -19.19 -16.45 33.05
N LYS A 227 -19.29 -16.46 34.38
CA LYS A 227 -20.25 -17.31 35.12
C LYS A 227 -21.70 -16.79 35.00
N HIS A 228 -21.91 -15.48 35.07
CA HIS A 228 -23.23 -14.84 35.09
C HIS A 228 -23.42 -13.82 33.95
N PRO A 229 -23.70 -14.26 32.72
CA PRO A 229 -23.85 -13.38 31.54
C PRO A 229 -25.07 -12.45 31.59
N GLU A 230 -26.00 -12.69 32.52
CA GLU A 230 -27.24 -11.92 32.65
C GLU A 230 -27.09 -10.68 33.55
N ALA A 231 -25.95 -10.53 34.23
CA ALA A 231 -25.58 -9.27 34.84
C ALA A 231 -25.37 -8.24 33.72
N LYS A 232 -26.13 -7.14 33.73
CA LYS A 232 -26.14 -6.08 32.69
C LYS A 232 -24.82 -5.28 32.59
N LYS A 233 -23.67 -5.93 32.58
CA LYS A 233 -22.35 -5.31 32.44
C LYS A 233 -21.83 -5.57 31.03
N ASP A 234 -21.30 -4.52 30.41
CA ASP A 234 -20.59 -4.66 29.15
C ASP A 234 -19.21 -5.29 29.41
N TYR A 235 -18.71 -6.06 28.46
CA TYR A 235 -17.42 -6.70 28.63
C TYR A 235 -16.69 -6.95 27.30
N LEU A 236 -15.37 -7.13 27.43
CA LEU A 236 -14.50 -7.61 26.36
C LEU A 236 -13.87 -8.95 26.74
N ILE A 237 -13.61 -9.79 25.74
CA ILE A 237 -13.00 -11.11 25.92
C ILE A 237 -11.70 -11.16 25.13
N ILE A 238 -10.57 -11.32 25.82
CA ILE A 238 -9.23 -11.27 25.24
C ILE A 238 -9.03 -12.35 24.18
N SER A 239 -9.55 -13.57 24.40
CA SER A 239 -9.45 -14.66 23.42
C SER A 239 -10.10 -14.31 22.09
N LEU A 240 -11.09 -13.41 22.08
CA LEU A 240 -11.82 -12.98 20.88
C LEU A 240 -11.24 -11.72 20.23
N LEU A 241 -10.30 -11.02 20.88
CA LEU A 241 -9.63 -9.87 20.28
C LEU A 241 -8.77 -10.28 19.07
N PRO A 242 -8.64 -9.38 18.07
CA PRO A 242 -7.76 -9.64 16.94
C PRO A 242 -6.30 -9.78 17.35
N MET A 243 -5.56 -10.51 16.54
CA MET A 243 -4.13 -10.72 16.71
C MET A 243 -3.35 -10.06 15.59
N VAL A 244 -2.37 -9.22 15.92
CA VAL A 244 -1.48 -8.61 14.93
C VAL A 244 -0.25 -9.50 14.74
N LYS A 245 -0.07 -9.99 13.51
CA LYS A 245 1.07 -10.85 13.13
C LYS A 245 2.37 -10.05 13.06
N MET A 246 2.32 -8.89 12.38
CA MET A 246 3.46 -7.99 12.19
C MET A 246 3.02 -6.61 11.71
N GLU A 247 3.93 -5.65 11.85
CA GLU A 247 3.86 -4.36 11.17
C GLU A 247 4.32 -4.49 9.71
N VAL A 248 3.61 -3.82 8.81
CA VAL A 248 3.89 -3.83 7.37
C VAL A 248 3.85 -2.42 6.79
N PHE A 249 4.51 -2.21 5.67
CA PHE A 249 4.41 -0.96 4.90
C PHE A 249 3.61 -1.21 3.63
N ASN A 250 2.35 -0.79 3.62
CA ASN A 250 1.44 -1.00 2.50
C ASN A 250 0.84 0.32 1.98
N PRO A 251 1.44 0.94 0.96
CA PRO A 251 0.89 2.14 0.34
C PRO A 251 -0.49 1.93 -0.27
N SER A 252 -0.82 0.73 -0.73
CA SER A 252 -2.06 0.47 -1.49
C SER A 252 -3.34 0.54 -0.65
N ILE A 253 -3.22 0.54 0.68
CA ILE A 253 -4.36 0.51 1.61
C ILE A 253 -4.25 1.69 2.57
N GLY A 254 -5.27 2.56 2.61
CA GLY A 254 -5.33 3.71 3.53
C GLY A 254 -5.74 3.38 4.97
N TRP A 255 -5.85 2.10 5.30
CA TRP A 255 -6.34 1.59 6.58
C TRP A 255 -5.15 1.05 7.37
N GLU A 256 -5.16 1.28 8.68
CA GLU A 256 -4.07 0.83 9.55
C GLU A 256 -4.10 -0.67 9.81
N PHE A 257 -5.28 -1.30 9.83
CA PHE A 257 -5.40 -2.72 10.09
C PHE A 257 -5.97 -3.42 8.86
N GLN A 258 -5.23 -4.44 8.41
CA GLN A 258 -5.61 -5.27 7.27
C GLN A 258 -5.84 -6.70 7.73
N ASP A 259 -7.03 -7.25 7.47
CA ASP A 259 -7.34 -8.64 7.76
C ASP A 259 -6.65 -9.58 6.76
N ILE A 260 -6.13 -10.69 7.27
CA ILE A 260 -5.45 -11.73 6.52
C ILE A 260 -6.32 -12.99 6.54
N SER A 261 -6.66 -13.48 7.73
CA SER A 261 -7.55 -14.62 8.00
C SER A 261 -7.74 -14.82 9.50
N ASN A 262 -8.86 -15.43 9.90
CA ASN A 262 -9.12 -15.89 11.28
C ASN A 262 -8.80 -14.84 12.37
N ASN A 263 -9.28 -13.61 12.19
CA ASN A 263 -9.07 -12.50 13.14
C ASN A 263 -7.58 -12.14 13.35
N THR A 264 -6.72 -12.49 12.37
CA THR A 264 -5.30 -12.15 12.34
C THR A 264 -5.08 -11.02 11.35
N LEU A 265 -4.41 -9.97 11.80
CA LEU A 265 -4.25 -8.71 11.10
C LEU A 265 -2.77 -8.40 10.82
N TYR A 266 -2.51 -7.65 9.75
CA TYR A 266 -1.31 -6.84 9.62
C TYR A 266 -1.58 -5.42 10.11
N GLN A 267 -0.60 -4.79 10.75
CA GLN A 267 -0.63 -3.37 11.09
C GLN A 267 0.15 -2.56 10.04
N ASN A 268 -0.56 -1.85 9.17
CA ASN A 268 0.03 -0.95 8.18
C ASN A 268 0.62 0.29 8.85
N THR A 269 1.84 0.65 8.45
CA THR A 269 2.59 1.81 8.97
C THR A 269 2.59 2.99 8.00
N PHE A 270 1.93 2.87 6.85
CA PHE A 270 1.77 3.95 5.87
C PHE A 270 0.46 4.71 6.11
N GLU A 271 0.60 5.99 6.43
CA GLU A 271 -0.51 6.90 6.70
C GLU A 271 -0.69 7.87 5.54
N TYR A 272 -1.92 7.99 5.05
CA TYR A 272 -2.25 8.91 3.97
C TYR A 272 -2.37 10.34 4.49
N THR A 273 -1.90 11.30 3.69
CA THR A 273 -2.24 12.71 3.87
C THR A 273 -3.75 12.92 3.67
N THR A 274 -4.28 14.06 4.14
CA THR A 274 -5.66 14.48 3.83
C THR A 274 -5.89 14.56 2.32
N PHE A 275 -4.90 15.04 1.58
CA PHE A 275 -4.91 15.14 0.12
C PHE A 275 -4.98 13.77 -0.56
N LEU A 276 -4.11 12.83 -0.19
CA LEU A 276 -4.04 11.50 -0.81
C LEU A 276 -5.29 10.67 -0.53
N LYS A 277 -5.99 10.89 0.59
CA LYS A 277 -7.29 10.25 0.88
C LYS A 277 -8.35 10.54 -0.18
N LYS A 278 -8.24 11.67 -0.91
CA LYS A 278 -9.17 12.03 -1.99
C LYS A 278 -9.19 11.02 -3.14
N ARG A 279 -8.15 10.19 -3.32
CA ARG A 279 -8.11 9.12 -4.33
C ARG A 279 -9.23 8.07 -4.17
N HIS A 280 -9.83 7.98 -2.99
CA HIS A 280 -10.94 7.06 -2.69
C HIS A 280 -12.31 7.73 -2.74
N LEU A 281 -12.35 9.05 -2.89
CA LEU A 281 -13.61 9.79 -2.98
C LEU A 281 -14.19 9.67 -4.40
N LYS A 282 -15.52 9.79 -4.50
CA LYS A 282 -16.17 9.83 -5.81
C LYS A 282 -15.68 11.06 -6.59
N PRO A 283 -15.43 10.94 -7.90
CA PRO A 283 -15.04 12.07 -8.74
C PRO A 283 -16.01 13.25 -8.59
N ILE A 284 -15.49 14.44 -8.37
CA ILE A 284 -16.28 15.67 -8.46
C ILE A 284 -16.46 15.98 -9.95
N GLU A 285 -17.68 15.90 -10.47
CA GLU A 285 -17.98 16.00 -11.92
C GLU A 285 -17.63 17.37 -12.54
N THR A 286 -17.33 18.40 -11.75
CA THR A 286 -17.13 19.79 -12.18
C THR A 286 -15.68 20.30 -12.10
N VAL A 287 -14.69 19.44 -11.87
CA VAL A 287 -13.28 19.88 -11.75
C VAL A 287 -12.72 20.27 -13.11
N ASP A 288 -12.31 21.54 -13.27
CA ASP A 288 -11.58 21.99 -14.45
C ASP A 288 -10.11 21.57 -14.35
N ILE A 289 -9.80 20.39 -14.90
CA ILE A 289 -8.47 19.76 -14.86
C ILE A 289 -7.35 20.58 -15.51
N LYS A 290 -7.67 21.66 -16.22
CA LYS A 290 -6.69 22.54 -16.88
C LYS A 290 -6.42 23.83 -16.09
N LYS A 291 -7.12 24.07 -14.98
CA LYS A 291 -6.97 25.26 -14.15
C LYS A 291 -6.27 24.93 -12.83
N GLY A 292 -5.78 25.96 -12.14
CA GLY A 292 -5.05 25.85 -10.89
C GLY A 292 -3.58 26.26 -11.03
N ILE A 293 -3.06 26.92 -10.00
CA ILE A 293 -1.70 27.47 -10.01
C ILE A 293 -0.64 26.38 -10.13
N ILE A 294 -0.86 25.20 -9.54
CA ILE A 294 0.06 24.06 -9.60
C ILE A 294 0.10 23.48 -11.02
N VAL A 295 -1.05 23.36 -11.70
CA VAL A 295 -1.10 22.93 -13.11
C VAL A 295 -0.35 23.93 -13.98
N GLN A 296 -0.54 25.23 -13.76
CA GLN A 296 0.18 26.28 -14.49
C GLN A 296 1.69 26.22 -14.21
N PHE A 297 2.11 26.02 -12.96
CA PHE A 297 3.51 25.85 -12.60
C PHE A 297 4.12 24.64 -13.33
N ILE A 298 3.45 23.48 -13.34
CA ILE A 298 3.90 22.28 -14.05
C ILE A 298 3.96 22.52 -15.56
N LYS A 299 3.02 23.28 -16.12
CA LYS A 299 3.07 23.68 -17.53
C LYS A 299 4.27 24.57 -17.83
N GLN A 300 4.57 25.52 -16.94
CA GLN A 300 5.68 26.46 -17.15
C GLN A 300 7.06 25.83 -16.91
N LEU A 301 7.17 24.87 -15.98
CA LEU A 301 8.42 24.13 -15.76
C LEU A 301 8.80 23.24 -16.95
N SER A 302 7.81 22.70 -17.67
CA SER A 302 8.01 21.89 -18.88
C SER A 302 8.42 22.72 -20.11
N GLN A 303 9.19 22.14 -21.03
CA GLN A 303 9.58 22.81 -22.28
C GLN A 303 8.46 22.85 -23.32
N ASN A 304 7.57 21.87 -23.30
CA ASN A 304 6.50 21.68 -24.27
C ASN A 304 5.32 20.91 -23.66
N GLU A 305 4.22 20.82 -24.42
CA GLU A 305 2.98 20.16 -23.98
C GLU A 305 3.15 18.64 -23.77
N ASP A 306 4.07 17.97 -24.47
CA ASP A 306 4.31 16.54 -24.29
C ASP A 306 4.94 16.25 -22.92
N GLN A 307 5.94 17.05 -22.53
CA GLN A 307 6.55 16.98 -21.20
C GLN A 307 5.54 17.31 -20.10
N PHE A 308 4.76 18.38 -20.27
CA PHE A 308 3.70 18.76 -19.33
C PHE A 308 2.69 17.61 -19.15
N SER A 309 2.20 17.07 -20.28
CA SER A 309 1.27 15.95 -20.30
C SER A 309 1.87 14.75 -19.59
N PHE A 310 3.12 14.39 -19.87
CA PHE A 310 3.77 13.27 -19.20
C PHE A 310 3.80 13.43 -17.68
N ILE A 311 4.22 14.60 -17.17
CA ILE A 311 4.34 14.83 -15.73
C ILE A 311 2.98 14.73 -15.04
N ILE A 312 1.93 15.36 -15.60
CA ILE A 312 0.60 15.32 -15.01
C ILE A 312 0.02 13.90 -15.04
N HIS A 313 0.14 13.17 -16.16
CA HIS A 313 -0.32 11.77 -16.23
C HIS A 313 0.45 10.89 -15.24
N TRP A 314 1.76 11.07 -15.11
CA TRP A 314 2.60 10.33 -14.16
C TRP A 314 2.17 10.57 -12.70
N LEU A 315 1.96 11.83 -12.31
CA LEU A 315 1.45 12.19 -10.99
C LEU A 315 0.04 11.63 -10.75
N ALA A 316 -0.89 11.84 -11.68
CA ALA A 316 -2.29 11.40 -11.55
C ALA A 316 -2.39 9.89 -11.43
N ASN A 317 -1.63 9.18 -12.26
CA ASN A 317 -1.56 7.74 -12.19
C ASN A 317 -1.01 7.25 -10.84
N PHE A 318 0.08 7.86 -10.35
CA PHE A 318 0.63 7.47 -9.06
C PHE A 318 -0.33 7.80 -7.92
N PHE A 319 -1.04 8.94 -7.99
CA PHE A 319 -2.08 9.32 -7.04
C PHE A 319 -3.26 8.33 -7.02
N GLN A 320 -3.77 7.95 -8.19
CA GLN A 320 -4.92 7.08 -8.31
C GLN A 320 -4.60 5.62 -7.97
N ASN A 321 -3.37 5.15 -8.25
CA ASN A 321 -3.01 3.73 -8.12
C ASN A 321 -2.02 3.43 -6.97
N LEU A 322 -1.17 4.38 -6.57
CA LEU A 322 0.01 4.18 -5.72
C LEU A 322 0.86 2.99 -6.17
N CYS A 323 0.96 2.82 -7.49
CA CYS A 323 1.79 1.81 -8.12
C CYS A 323 2.95 2.51 -8.81
N SER A 324 4.16 2.07 -8.48
CA SER A 324 5.40 2.53 -9.12
C SER A 324 5.34 2.34 -10.63
N SER A 325 5.64 3.40 -11.37
CA SER A 325 5.82 3.38 -12.82
C SER A 325 6.98 2.48 -13.28
N LYS A 326 7.89 2.14 -12.35
CA LYS A 326 9.18 1.49 -12.64
C LYS A 326 10.00 2.27 -13.70
N ALA A 327 9.77 3.58 -13.75
CA ALA A 327 10.51 4.55 -14.53
C ALA A 327 11.28 5.51 -13.61
N CYS A 328 12.30 6.16 -14.17
CA CYS A 328 13.07 7.20 -13.52
C CYS A 328 12.80 8.53 -14.22
N LEU A 329 12.21 9.49 -13.50
CA LEU A 329 12.04 10.85 -14.00
C LEU A 329 13.31 11.65 -13.71
N VAL A 330 14.03 12.04 -14.77
CA VAL A 330 15.26 12.82 -14.69
C VAL A 330 14.94 14.27 -15.05
N LEU A 331 15.11 15.19 -14.10
CA LEU A 331 14.90 16.63 -14.29
C LEU A 331 16.24 17.35 -14.25
N ILE A 332 16.59 17.99 -15.37
CA ILE A 332 17.84 18.73 -15.55
C ILE A 332 17.56 20.23 -15.56
N GLY A 333 18.25 21.01 -14.73
CA GLY A 333 18.12 22.46 -14.74
C GLY A 333 18.12 23.06 -13.34
N ASP A 334 17.42 24.18 -13.19
CA ASP A 334 17.41 24.98 -11.97
C ASP A 334 16.95 24.18 -10.73
N GLU A 335 17.78 24.21 -9.69
CA GLU A 335 17.55 23.48 -8.46
C GLU A 335 16.33 24.03 -7.71
N GLU A 336 16.09 25.34 -7.74
CA GLU A 336 14.94 25.92 -7.04
C GLU A 336 13.61 25.47 -7.66
N THR A 337 13.55 25.37 -8.99
CA THR A 337 12.39 24.86 -9.72
C THR A 337 12.10 23.39 -9.37
N THR A 338 13.12 22.54 -9.42
CA THR A 338 12.95 21.12 -9.09
C THR A 338 12.61 20.90 -7.61
N ASN A 339 13.19 21.68 -6.71
CA ASN A 339 12.86 21.64 -5.28
C ASN A 339 11.42 22.10 -5.02
N THR A 340 10.93 23.14 -5.71
CA THR A 340 9.53 23.57 -5.61
C THR A 340 8.59 22.43 -6.04
N PHE A 341 8.90 21.75 -7.15
CA PHE A 341 8.11 20.61 -7.62
C PHE A 341 8.08 19.44 -6.62
N ILE A 342 9.23 19.08 -6.05
CA ILE A 342 9.34 17.90 -5.18
C ILE A 342 8.86 18.19 -3.76
N TYR A 343 9.28 19.30 -3.16
CA TYR A 343 9.09 19.55 -1.73
C TYR A 343 7.86 20.40 -1.41
N ASP A 344 7.44 21.27 -2.33
CA ASP A 344 6.27 22.14 -2.10
C ASP A 344 5.00 21.54 -2.74
N ILE A 345 5.12 20.63 -3.72
CA ILE A 345 3.97 19.98 -4.38
C ILE A 345 3.90 18.48 -4.08
N ILE A 346 4.90 17.67 -4.46
CA ILE A 346 4.82 16.21 -4.30
C ILE A 346 4.79 15.81 -2.81
N LYS A 347 5.76 16.28 -2.03
CA LYS A 347 5.90 15.84 -0.63
C LYS A 347 4.62 16.11 0.20
N PRO A 348 4.00 17.30 0.18
CA PRO A 348 2.78 17.56 0.96
C PRO A 348 1.60 16.68 0.56
N ILE A 349 1.47 16.33 -0.73
CA ILE A 349 0.38 15.49 -1.24
C ILE A 349 0.58 14.03 -0.86
N PHE A 350 1.79 13.49 -1.00
CA PHE A 350 2.00 12.05 -0.93
C PHE A 350 2.67 11.58 0.36
N ALA A 351 3.60 12.36 0.91
CA ALA A 351 4.56 11.91 1.92
C ALA A 351 4.40 12.68 3.23
N TYR A 352 3.26 12.48 3.92
CA TYR A 352 2.93 13.11 5.20
C TYR A 352 4.09 13.08 6.19
N ARG A 353 4.68 11.89 6.39
CA ARG A 353 5.86 11.71 7.23
C ARG A 353 7.12 11.80 6.37
N ASN A 354 8.13 12.51 6.87
CA ASN A 354 9.44 12.61 6.21
C ASN A 354 10.04 11.24 5.86
N LYS A 355 9.72 10.21 6.65
CA LYS A 355 10.18 8.84 6.39
C LYS A 355 9.62 8.21 5.11
N TYR A 356 8.64 8.79 4.42
CA TYR A 356 8.06 8.26 3.18
C TYR A 356 8.75 8.76 1.91
N LEU A 357 9.63 9.77 2.03
CA LEU A 357 10.46 10.32 0.95
C LEU A 357 11.94 10.12 1.29
N SER A 358 12.69 9.51 0.38
CA SER A 358 14.14 9.33 0.53
C SER A 358 14.87 10.42 -0.23
N ILE A 359 15.70 11.19 0.45
CA ILE A 359 16.58 12.18 -0.18
C ILE A 359 17.98 11.60 -0.23
N ILE A 360 18.46 11.30 -1.43
CA ILE A 360 19.73 10.65 -1.71
C ILE A 360 20.68 11.69 -2.32
N ASN A 361 21.66 12.13 -1.54
CA ASN A 361 22.70 13.05 -1.96
C ASN A 361 24.06 12.57 -1.40
N ASP A 362 25.14 13.31 -1.68
CA ASP A 362 26.49 12.92 -1.24
C ASP A 362 26.61 12.70 0.28
N LYS A 363 25.79 13.39 1.09
CA LYS A 363 25.74 13.21 2.55
C LYS A 363 24.99 11.95 2.94
N THR A 364 23.80 11.72 2.39
CA THR A 364 22.94 10.60 2.79
C THR A 364 23.36 9.27 2.19
N LEU A 365 24.18 9.28 1.13
CA LEU A 365 24.78 8.07 0.57
C LEU A 365 25.66 7.29 1.55
N GLN A 366 26.06 7.88 2.67
CA GLN A 366 26.76 7.16 3.74
C GLN A 366 25.86 6.12 4.44
N ASN A 367 24.54 6.34 4.46
CA ASN A 367 23.57 5.45 5.10
C ASN A 367 23.39 4.14 4.32
N THR A 368 22.95 3.04 4.94
CA THR A 368 22.75 1.75 4.25
C THR A 368 21.63 1.81 3.20
N ASN A 369 21.70 0.98 2.14
CA ASN A 369 20.65 0.92 1.11
C ASN A 369 19.27 0.64 1.73
N ASP A 370 19.18 -0.31 2.67
CA ASP A 370 17.98 -0.58 3.46
C ASP A 370 17.34 0.69 4.03
N SER A 371 18.12 1.56 4.66
CA SER A 371 17.58 2.80 5.25
C SER A 371 17.07 3.80 4.20
N LEU A 372 17.69 3.80 3.02
CA LEU A 372 17.32 4.66 1.90
C LEU A 372 16.07 4.14 1.17
N ILE A 373 15.82 2.83 1.24
CA ILE A 373 14.78 2.14 0.47
C ILE A 373 13.51 1.90 1.28
N ARG A 374 13.66 1.43 2.52
CA ARG A 374 12.59 0.91 3.37
C ARG A 374 11.55 1.97 3.71
N ASP A 375 10.28 1.60 3.61
CA ASP A 375 9.11 2.41 3.94
C ASP A 375 9.04 3.74 3.17
N LYS A 376 9.38 3.72 1.88
CA LYS A 376 9.38 4.88 0.99
C LYS A 376 8.42 4.68 -0.17
N ILE A 377 7.82 5.78 -0.62
CA ILE A 377 7.01 5.87 -1.85
C ILE A 377 7.60 6.85 -2.87
N PHE A 378 8.59 7.65 -2.47
CA PHE A 378 9.37 8.49 -3.37
C PHE A 378 10.85 8.41 -3.04
N TYR A 379 11.66 8.37 -4.09
CA TYR A 379 13.11 8.38 -4.02
C TYR A 379 13.62 9.56 -4.84
N HIS A 380 14.29 10.51 -4.20
CA HIS A 380 14.85 11.69 -4.83
C HIS A 380 16.38 11.63 -4.75
N ILE A 381 17.03 11.32 -5.88
CA ILE A 381 18.48 11.46 -6.03
C ILE A 381 18.77 12.91 -6.44
N SER A 382 19.36 13.69 -5.54
CA SER A 382 19.48 15.14 -5.66
C SER A 382 20.93 15.56 -5.86
N ASN A 383 21.23 16.16 -7.02
CA ASN A 383 22.50 16.86 -7.31
C ASN A 383 23.75 16.09 -6.86
N ILE A 384 23.89 14.82 -7.27
CA ILE A 384 25.08 14.02 -6.98
C ILE A 384 26.28 14.59 -7.75
N SER A 385 27.38 14.83 -7.05
CA SER A 385 28.59 15.34 -7.70
C SER A 385 29.25 14.28 -8.60
N THR A 386 29.82 14.71 -9.72
CA THR A 386 30.63 13.83 -10.58
C THR A 386 31.90 13.33 -9.89
N SER A 387 32.40 14.08 -8.90
CA SER A 387 33.55 13.70 -8.06
C SER A 387 33.25 12.58 -7.07
N ASN A 388 31.98 12.20 -6.89
CA ASN A 388 31.61 11.11 -6.00
C ASN A 388 32.07 9.75 -6.58
N THR A 389 32.96 9.05 -5.89
CA THR A 389 33.46 7.73 -6.32
C THR A 389 32.43 6.60 -6.23
N ASN A 390 31.24 6.86 -5.69
CA ASN A 390 30.22 5.85 -5.41
C ASN A 390 29.23 5.60 -6.55
N HIS A 391 29.56 5.97 -7.80
CA HIS A 391 28.69 5.75 -8.98
C HIS A 391 28.11 4.33 -9.06
N LYS A 392 28.92 3.31 -8.79
CA LYS A 392 28.47 1.90 -8.80
C LYS A 392 27.39 1.62 -7.74
N ARG A 393 27.52 2.22 -6.56
CA ARG A 393 26.55 2.07 -5.47
C ARG A 393 25.23 2.72 -5.83
N ILE A 394 25.27 3.90 -6.43
CA ILE A 394 24.08 4.63 -6.87
C ILE A 394 23.39 3.87 -8.01
N SER A 395 24.15 3.35 -8.98
CA SER A 395 23.61 2.50 -10.06
C SER A 395 22.86 1.30 -9.48
N ASN A 396 23.47 0.58 -8.53
CA ASN A 396 22.83 -0.55 -7.86
C ASN A 396 21.54 -0.15 -7.12
N LEU A 397 21.56 0.98 -6.40
CA LEU A 397 20.38 1.50 -5.71
C LEU A 397 19.23 1.84 -6.70
N VAL A 398 19.56 2.48 -7.83
CA VAL A 398 18.60 2.78 -8.89
C VAL A 398 18.01 1.50 -9.47
N LEU A 399 18.83 0.48 -9.74
CA LEU A 399 18.37 -0.81 -10.25
C LEU A 399 17.45 -1.52 -9.25
N GLU A 400 17.78 -1.49 -7.96
CA GLU A 400 16.97 -2.08 -6.89
C GLU A 400 15.59 -1.43 -6.78
N ILE A 401 15.51 -0.10 -6.90
CA ILE A 401 14.25 0.65 -6.90
C ILE A 401 13.40 0.33 -8.14
N LEU A 402 14.03 0.33 -9.32
CA LEU A 402 13.34 0.16 -10.61
C LEU A 402 12.99 -1.29 -10.94
N SER A 403 13.71 -2.25 -10.37
CA SER A 403 13.54 -3.69 -10.61
C SER A 403 13.55 -4.46 -9.28
N PRO A 404 12.54 -4.24 -8.42
CA PRO A 404 12.53 -4.87 -7.11
C PRO A 404 12.37 -6.39 -7.21
N LYS A 405 12.95 -7.09 -6.24
CA LYS A 405 12.95 -8.55 -6.14
C LYS A 405 11.55 -9.16 -6.09
N TYR A 406 10.63 -8.51 -5.37
CA TYR A 406 9.25 -8.99 -5.16
C TYR A 406 8.24 -8.12 -5.91
N LYS A 407 7.24 -8.77 -6.52
CA LYS A 407 6.16 -8.09 -7.26
C LYS A 407 4.98 -7.72 -6.36
N THR A 408 4.75 -8.48 -5.29
CA THR A 408 3.63 -8.27 -4.37
C THR A 408 4.14 -7.91 -2.98
N THR A 409 3.31 -7.20 -2.22
CA THR A 409 3.56 -6.89 -0.81
C THR A 409 3.68 -8.16 0.04
N HIS A 410 2.78 -9.12 -0.17
CA HIS A 410 2.71 -10.35 0.61
C HIS A 410 4.00 -11.18 0.48
N ASP A 411 4.50 -11.37 -0.74
CA ASP A 411 5.74 -12.14 -0.96
C ASP A 411 6.93 -11.47 -0.27
N ALA A 412 7.03 -10.14 -0.30
CA ALA A 412 8.11 -9.42 0.37
C ALA A 412 8.06 -9.62 1.90
N TRP A 413 6.88 -9.47 2.51
CA TRP A 413 6.72 -9.54 3.96
C TRP A 413 6.94 -10.95 4.52
N GLU A 414 6.44 -12.00 3.85
CA GLU A 414 6.68 -13.38 4.30
C GLU A 414 8.16 -13.77 4.19
N ASN A 415 8.92 -13.12 3.30
CA ASN A 415 10.37 -13.24 3.20
C ASN A 415 11.15 -12.26 4.09
N HIS A 416 10.47 -11.47 4.94
CA HIS A 416 11.08 -10.45 5.82
C HIS A 416 11.88 -9.37 5.08
N GLU A 417 11.45 -9.06 3.85
CA GLU A 417 12.12 -8.12 2.94
C GLU A 417 11.28 -6.85 2.76
N SER A 418 11.94 -5.75 2.41
CA SER A 418 11.26 -4.46 2.19
C SER A 418 10.50 -4.49 0.86
N PHE A 419 9.20 -4.15 0.89
CA PHE A 419 8.45 -3.97 -0.35
C PHE A 419 8.77 -2.60 -0.97
N ILE A 420 9.39 -2.62 -2.15
CA ILE A 420 9.82 -1.41 -2.87
C ILE A 420 8.76 -1.03 -3.91
N ASN A 421 7.97 -0.03 -3.56
CA ASN A 421 6.91 0.49 -4.42
C ASN A 421 6.80 2.01 -4.29
N GLY A 422 7.62 2.70 -5.06
CA GLY A 422 7.64 4.16 -5.13
C GLY A 422 8.16 4.67 -6.45
N GLU A 423 8.07 5.98 -6.64
CA GLU A 423 8.58 6.68 -7.81
C GLU A 423 10.02 7.16 -7.61
N LEU A 424 10.81 7.10 -8.67
CA LEU A 424 12.21 7.56 -8.67
C LEU A 424 12.35 8.87 -9.46
N ILE A 425 12.91 9.87 -8.81
CA ILE A 425 13.22 11.18 -9.38
C ILE A 425 14.73 11.44 -9.24
N VAL A 426 15.38 11.84 -10.32
CA VAL A 426 16.78 12.28 -10.33
C VAL A 426 16.80 13.74 -10.74
N THR A 427 17.43 14.60 -9.94
CA THR A 427 17.63 16.01 -10.28
C THR A 427 19.11 16.31 -10.46
N SER A 428 19.42 17.16 -11.45
CA SER A 428 20.76 17.72 -11.59
C SER A 428 20.75 19.13 -12.18
N SER A 429 21.48 20.04 -11.53
CA SER A 429 21.68 21.42 -11.99
C SER A 429 23.01 21.65 -12.71
N SER A 430 23.99 20.75 -12.58
CA SER A 430 25.35 20.97 -13.08
C SER A 430 25.98 19.72 -13.69
N ASP A 431 26.06 18.66 -12.91
CA ASP A 431 26.78 17.41 -13.20
C ASP A 431 25.89 16.41 -13.96
N THR A 432 26.42 15.69 -14.95
CA THR A 432 25.60 14.72 -15.68
C THR A 432 25.27 13.48 -14.81
N PRO A 433 23.98 13.11 -14.63
CA PRO A 433 23.62 11.88 -13.93
C PRO A 433 23.76 10.62 -14.81
N TYR A 434 24.16 10.77 -16.08
CA TYR A 434 24.22 9.65 -17.03
C TYR A 434 25.12 8.50 -16.56
N SER A 435 26.22 8.81 -15.85
CA SER A 435 27.21 7.81 -15.43
C SER A 435 26.61 6.69 -14.58
N PHE A 436 25.75 7.02 -13.61
CA PHE A 436 25.10 6.04 -12.73
C PHE A 436 23.73 5.58 -13.25
N LEU A 437 23.17 6.24 -14.26
CA LEU A 437 21.90 5.84 -14.89
C LEU A 437 22.10 4.90 -16.09
N LYS A 438 23.33 4.72 -16.57
CA LYS A 438 23.64 3.95 -17.78
C LYS A 438 22.95 2.59 -17.85
N ASP A 439 22.98 1.83 -16.75
CA ASP A 439 22.42 0.46 -16.71
C ASP A 439 20.89 0.43 -16.65
N SER A 440 20.26 1.55 -16.26
CA SER A 440 18.81 1.70 -16.16
C SER A 440 18.23 2.68 -17.20
N TYR A 441 19.04 3.07 -18.20
CA TYR A 441 18.72 4.20 -19.07
C TYR A 441 17.47 3.98 -19.93
N THR A 442 17.17 2.73 -20.26
CA THR A 442 15.96 2.33 -20.98
C THR A 442 14.68 2.68 -20.22
N ARG A 443 14.74 2.82 -18.89
CA ARG A 443 13.64 3.21 -18.01
C ARG A 443 13.63 4.69 -17.62
N CYS A 444 14.58 5.49 -18.13
CA CYS A 444 14.66 6.91 -17.80
C CYS A 444 13.83 7.77 -18.76
N VAL A 445 13.15 8.78 -18.23
CA VAL A 445 12.54 9.88 -18.98
C VAL A 445 13.26 11.15 -18.58
N VAL A 446 13.79 11.90 -19.54
CA VAL A 446 14.71 13.02 -19.27
C VAL A 446 14.12 14.32 -19.78
N PHE A 447 13.95 15.29 -18.89
CA PHE A 447 13.44 16.63 -19.21
C PHE A 447 14.38 17.71 -18.73
N GLN A 448 14.51 18.77 -19.53
CA GLN A 448 15.14 20.02 -19.09
C GLN A 448 14.07 20.95 -18.51
N VAL A 449 14.19 21.36 -17.26
CA VAL A 449 13.24 22.29 -16.64
C VAL A 449 13.67 23.74 -16.86
N LYS A 450 12.69 24.66 -16.91
CA LYS A 450 12.97 26.10 -16.97
C LYS A 450 13.47 26.62 -15.62
N HIS A 451 14.20 27.74 -15.65
CA HIS A 451 14.63 28.45 -14.45
C HIS A 451 13.44 29.07 -13.69
N LEU A 452 13.51 29.09 -12.35
CA LEU A 452 12.40 29.57 -11.53
C LEU A 452 11.99 31.00 -11.87
N ASP A 453 12.94 31.92 -12.00
CA ASP A 453 12.62 33.31 -12.39
C ASP A 453 11.95 33.43 -13.76
N THR A 454 12.24 32.53 -14.71
CA THR A 454 11.51 32.49 -16.00
C THR A 454 10.06 32.06 -15.80
N ILE A 455 9.83 31.09 -14.92
CA ILE A 455 8.48 30.62 -14.56
C ILE A 455 7.71 31.76 -13.85
N LEU A 456 8.32 32.40 -12.85
CA LEU A 456 7.75 33.51 -12.10
C LEU A 456 7.35 34.68 -13.01
N LYS A 457 8.23 35.06 -13.95
CA LYS A 457 7.93 36.10 -14.96
C LYS A 457 6.75 35.72 -15.83
N LYS A 458 6.70 34.49 -16.35
CA LYS A 458 5.59 34.01 -17.21
C LYS A 458 4.26 33.90 -16.46
N MET A 459 4.32 33.60 -15.17
CA MET A 459 3.14 33.54 -14.30
C MET A 459 2.76 34.91 -13.74
N ASN A 460 3.61 35.94 -13.91
CA ASN A 460 3.46 37.28 -13.35
C ASN A 460 3.25 37.26 -11.82
N ILE A 461 4.06 36.49 -11.10
CA ILE A 461 4.03 36.36 -9.65
C ILE A 461 5.44 36.39 -9.06
N ASN A 462 5.58 36.80 -7.81
CA ASN A 462 6.85 36.69 -7.09
C ASN A 462 6.97 35.33 -6.38
N ARG A 463 8.16 35.04 -5.85
CA ARG A 463 8.48 33.77 -5.20
C ARG A 463 7.67 33.49 -3.93
N ILE A 464 7.34 34.51 -3.14
CA ILE A 464 6.53 34.36 -1.93
C ILE A 464 5.12 33.94 -2.31
N LEU A 465 4.52 34.68 -3.25
CA LEU A 465 3.18 34.42 -3.74
C LEU A 465 3.07 33.05 -4.43
N LEU A 466 4.12 32.60 -5.13
CA LEU A 466 4.15 31.23 -5.68
C LEU A 466 4.00 30.18 -4.56
N LYS A 467 4.73 30.32 -3.45
CA LYS A 467 4.65 29.37 -2.33
C LYS A 467 3.30 29.39 -1.63
N GLU A 468 2.77 30.58 -1.36
CA GLU A 468 1.43 30.75 -0.77
C GLU A 468 0.36 30.12 -1.66
N ASN A 469 0.37 30.46 -2.95
CA ASN A 469 -0.59 29.93 -3.90
C ASN A 469 -0.47 28.40 -4.05
N ILE A 470 0.74 27.83 -4.10
CA ILE A 470 0.92 26.36 -4.14
C ILE A 470 0.28 25.74 -2.91
N PHE A 471 0.61 26.23 -1.71
CA PHE A 471 0.07 25.70 -0.46
C PHE A 471 -1.47 25.73 -0.44
N ASP A 472 -2.06 26.85 -0.83
CA ASP A 472 -3.51 27.05 -0.86
C ASP A 472 -4.21 26.18 -1.92
N ASN A 473 -3.50 25.77 -2.98
CA ASN A 473 -4.07 25.00 -4.10
C ASN A 473 -3.75 23.49 -4.03
N LEU A 474 -3.10 22.98 -2.98
CA LEU A 474 -2.82 21.55 -2.85
C LEU A 474 -4.10 20.70 -2.85
N ASP A 475 -5.16 21.22 -2.23
CA ASP A 475 -6.45 20.53 -2.14
C ASP A 475 -7.14 20.39 -3.51
N ASP A 476 -7.22 21.49 -4.25
CA ASP A 476 -7.77 21.55 -5.62
C ASP A 476 -6.94 20.69 -6.59
N PHE A 477 -5.60 20.76 -6.49
CA PHE A 477 -4.75 19.95 -7.34
C PHE A 477 -4.90 18.45 -7.05
N SER A 478 -5.17 18.06 -5.80
CA SER A 478 -5.47 16.67 -5.45
C SER A 478 -6.80 16.20 -6.04
N ASP A 479 -7.81 17.07 -6.13
CA ASP A 479 -9.05 16.77 -6.86
C ASP A 479 -8.78 16.58 -8.35
N ILE A 480 -7.92 17.42 -8.95
CA ILE A 480 -7.49 17.27 -10.34
C ILE A 480 -6.82 15.91 -10.53
N LEU A 481 -5.84 15.54 -9.70
CA LEU A 481 -5.15 14.25 -9.80
C LEU A 481 -6.10 13.05 -9.63
N ALA A 482 -7.13 13.18 -8.80
CA ALA A 482 -8.12 12.11 -8.57
C ALA A 482 -8.96 11.81 -9.83
N VAL A 483 -9.28 12.83 -10.63
CA VAL A 483 -10.18 12.70 -11.79
C VAL A 483 -9.47 12.72 -13.14
N TYR A 484 -8.18 13.05 -13.16
CA TYR A 484 -7.42 13.18 -14.40
C TYR A 484 -7.42 11.84 -15.17
N PRO A 485 -7.66 11.83 -16.49
CA PRO A 485 -7.75 10.59 -17.26
C PRO A 485 -6.40 9.87 -17.29
N VAL A 486 -6.35 8.66 -16.74
CA VAL A 486 -5.15 7.81 -16.73
C VAL A 486 -5.38 6.61 -17.64
N ASP A 487 -4.62 6.53 -18.73
CA ASP A 487 -4.51 5.31 -19.53
C ASP A 487 -3.42 4.41 -18.92
N LYS A 488 -3.80 3.17 -18.55
CA LYS A 488 -2.89 2.17 -18.01
C LYS A 488 -1.75 1.80 -18.97
N ASN A 489 -1.90 2.07 -20.26
CA ASN A 489 -0.87 1.86 -21.29
C ASN A 489 0.02 3.09 -21.56
N TYR A 490 -0.22 4.21 -20.87
CA TYR A 490 0.48 5.48 -21.12
C TYR A 490 1.96 5.48 -20.69
N TYR A 491 2.40 4.51 -19.90
CA TYR A 491 3.79 4.41 -19.41
C TYR A 491 4.82 4.01 -20.48
N LYS A 492 4.56 4.31 -21.75
CA LYS A 492 5.64 4.28 -22.74
C LYS A 492 6.63 5.36 -22.33
N ILE A 493 7.83 4.91 -21.94
CA ILE A 493 8.99 5.78 -21.74
C ILE A 493 9.10 6.67 -22.98
N ILE A 494 8.84 7.96 -22.81
CA ILE A 494 8.87 8.88 -23.95
C ILE A 494 10.32 9.15 -24.35
N HIS A 495 10.55 9.19 -25.65
CA HIS A 495 11.84 9.54 -26.21
C HIS A 495 11.91 11.05 -26.40
N THR A 496 12.85 11.69 -25.73
CA THR A 496 13.10 13.13 -25.81
C THR A 496 14.51 13.39 -26.33
N GLU A 497 14.70 14.54 -26.97
CA GLU A 497 16.03 14.97 -27.42
C GLU A 497 16.99 15.08 -26.23
N GLU A 498 16.50 15.58 -25.09
CA GLU A 498 17.22 15.68 -23.82
C GLU A 498 17.75 14.32 -23.37
N LYS A 499 16.97 13.25 -23.56
CA LYS A 499 17.42 11.87 -23.30
C LYS A 499 18.52 11.47 -24.27
N ASP A 500 18.42 11.76 -25.55
CA ASP A 500 19.46 11.34 -26.50
C ASP A 500 20.82 12.00 -26.23
N ILE A 501 20.81 13.21 -25.65
CA ILE A 501 22.03 14.01 -25.43
C ILE A 501 22.48 14.12 -23.96
N LEU A 502 21.83 13.44 -23.00
CA LEU A 502 22.16 13.56 -21.57
C LEU A 502 23.64 13.27 -21.24
N SER A 503 24.24 12.31 -21.95
CA SER A 503 25.65 11.93 -21.78
C SER A 503 26.62 13.06 -22.18
N THR A 504 26.15 14.05 -22.93
CA THR A 504 26.93 15.20 -23.41
C THR A 504 26.74 16.46 -22.56
N MET A 505 25.87 16.40 -21.54
CA MET A 505 25.58 17.50 -20.62
C MET A 505 26.86 18.03 -19.97
N LYS A 506 27.00 19.36 -19.93
CA LYS A 506 28.09 20.05 -19.23
C LYS A 506 27.56 21.29 -18.53
N ASN A 507 27.95 21.47 -17.27
CA ASN A 507 27.57 22.62 -16.44
C ASN A 507 26.06 22.91 -16.45
N GLY A 508 25.22 21.87 -16.37
CA GLY A 508 23.76 22.05 -16.36
C GLY A 508 23.11 22.15 -17.74
N ILE A 509 23.91 22.26 -18.82
CA ILE A 509 23.41 22.62 -20.15
C ILE A 509 23.35 21.40 -21.08
N LEU A 510 22.16 21.19 -21.65
CA LEU A 510 21.91 20.27 -22.76
C LEU A 510 21.83 21.07 -24.07
N LYS A 511 22.74 20.84 -25.01
CA LYS A 511 22.79 21.55 -26.31
C LYS A 511 21.76 20.98 -27.30
N THR A 512 20.48 21.15 -26.99
CA THR A 512 19.36 20.76 -27.87
C THR A 512 19.38 21.51 -29.21
N LYS A 513 18.64 21.03 -30.21
CA LYS A 513 18.44 21.70 -31.50
C LYS A 513 17.83 23.10 -31.32
N LYS A 514 16.86 23.24 -30.40
CA LYS A 514 16.26 24.55 -30.04
C LYS A 514 17.34 25.50 -29.54
N LEU A 515 18.12 25.08 -28.53
CA LEU A 515 19.16 25.92 -27.95
C LEU A 515 20.26 26.28 -28.96
N ASN A 516 20.72 25.30 -29.75
CA ASN A 516 21.70 25.55 -30.80
C ASN A 516 21.19 26.59 -31.81
N LYS A 517 19.92 26.50 -32.23
CA LYS A 517 19.31 27.49 -33.13
C LYS A 517 19.26 28.88 -32.50
N GLN A 518 18.87 29.00 -31.23
CA GLN A 518 18.87 30.27 -30.50
C GLN A 518 20.28 30.89 -30.41
N ILE A 519 21.31 30.07 -30.18
CA ILE A 519 22.71 30.53 -30.16
C ILE A 519 23.13 31.07 -31.52
N GLU A 520 22.82 30.37 -32.62
CA GLU A 520 23.14 30.85 -33.97
C GLU A 520 22.38 32.14 -34.31
N GLU A 521 21.09 32.24 -33.94
CA GLU A 521 20.28 33.45 -34.11
C GLU A 521 20.86 34.65 -33.35
N PHE A 522 21.29 34.45 -32.10
CA PHE A 522 21.97 35.48 -31.31
C PHE A 522 23.28 35.93 -31.97
N ILE A 523 24.13 35.00 -32.40
CA ILE A 523 25.40 35.32 -33.09
C ILE A 523 25.12 36.11 -34.38
N ASN A 524 24.14 35.68 -35.16
CA ASN A 524 23.78 36.33 -36.42
C ASN A 524 23.18 37.72 -36.19
N ALA A 525 22.37 37.91 -35.16
CA ALA A 525 21.84 39.22 -34.78
C ALA A 525 22.97 40.19 -34.42
N ILE A 526 24.01 39.72 -33.73
CA ILE A 526 25.21 40.51 -33.42
C ILE A 526 25.97 40.87 -34.70
N ARG A 527 26.33 39.89 -35.54
CA ARG A 527 27.10 40.11 -36.77
C ARG A 527 26.40 41.05 -37.76
N SER A 528 25.10 40.87 -37.93
CA SER A 528 24.27 41.73 -38.80
C SER A 528 23.99 43.10 -38.18
N ASN A 529 24.41 43.33 -36.93
CA ASN A 529 24.15 44.56 -36.18
C ASN A 529 22.64 44.87 -36.08
N ASN A 530 21.82 43.82 -35.93
CA ASN A 530 20.37 43.89 -35.92
C ASN A 530 19.85 44.28 -34.53
N LEU A 531 19.69 45.59 -34.30
CA LEU A 531 19.14 46.14 -33.05
C LEU A 531 17.74 45.62 -32.75
N ASN A 532 16.91 45.35 -33.76
CA ASN A 532 15.52 44.93 -33.57
C ASN A 532 15.41 43.57 -32.86
N SER A 533 16.39 42.68 -33.05
CA SER A 533 16.45 41.41 -32.33
C SER A 533 16.58 41.57 -30.81
N PHE A 534 16.97 42.74 -30.33
CA PHE A 534 17.24 43.04 -28.93
C PHE A 534 16.25 44.05 -28.32
N VAL A 535 15.14 44.33 -28.99
CA VAL A 535 14.12 45.30 -28.51
C VAL A 535 13.58 44.97 -27.12
N LYS A 536 13.59 43.69 -26.72
CA LYS A 536 13.17 43.27 -25.38
C LYS A 536 14.06 43.82 -24.25
N ILE A 537 15.32 44.16 -24.53
CA ILE A 537 16.20 44.78 -23.53
C ILE A 537 15.60 46.11 -23.08
N GLU A 538 15.05 46.91 -24.00
CA GLU A 538 14.39 48.18 -23.69
C GLU A 538 13.19 47.99 -22.75
N GLN A 539 12.47 46.89 -22.90
CA GLN A 539 11.29 46.57 -22.09
C GLN A 539 11.65 46.10 -20.67
N GLU A 540 12.83 45.50 -20.50
CA GLU A 540 13.28 44.96 -19.22
C GLU A 540 14.13 45.94 -18.42
N ASP A 541 15.03 46.66 -19.08
CA ASP A 541 15.97 47.57 -18.45
C ASP A 541 16.41 48.65 -19.45
N SER A 542 15.84 49.85 -19.30
CA SER A 542 16.12 51.00 -20.16
C SER A 542 17.60 51.40 -20.13
N ASP A 543 18.23 51.37 -18.95
CA ASP A 543 19.62 51.79 -18.77
C ASP A 543 20.58 50.78 -19.44
N LEU A 544 20.25 49.49 -19.33
CA LEU A 544 20.94 48.42 -20.04
C LEU A 544 20.77 48.56 -21.56
N TYR A 545 19.59 48.93 -22.04
CA TYR A 545 19.33 49.14 -23.46
C TYR A 545 20.12 50.31 -24.03
N GLU A 546 20.17 51.45 -23.33
CA GLU A 546 20.98 52.60 -23.75
C GLU A 546 22.47 52.22 -23.87
N GLU A 547 23.01 51.47 -22.90
CA GLU A 547 24.37 50.97 -22.97
C GLU A 547 24.57 49.98 -24.13
N PHE A 548 23.63 49.07 -24.33
CA PHE A 548 23.64 48.11 -25.43
C PHE A 548 23.63 48.83 -26.80
N GLN A 549 22.72 49.79 -26.99
CA GLN A 549 22.54 50.55 -28.21
C GLN A 549 23.82 51.34 -28.56
N TYR A 550 24.40 52.05 -27.57
CA TYR A 550 25.67 52.76 -27.77
C TYR A 550 26.79 51.80 -28.22
N ASN A 551 26.88 50.62 -27.61
CA ASN A 551 27.89 49.63 -27.99
C ASN A 551 27.66 49.13 -29.42
N PHE A 552 26.44 48.78 -29.78
CA PHE A 552 26.08 48.29 -31.12
C PHE A 552 26.32 49.34 -32.21
N GLN A 553 25.98 50.61 -31.95
CA GLN A 553 26.27 51.72 -32.88
C GLN A 553 27.77 51.85 -33.17
N ASN A 554 28.62 51.59 -32.17
CA ASN A 554 30.07 51.56 -32.32
C ASN A 554 30.61 50.23 -32.88
N LYS A 555 29.74 49.33 -33.38
CA LYS A 555 30.10 47.97 -33.84
C LYS A 555 30.79 47.14 -32.76
N MET A 556 30.31 47.26 -31.52
CA MET A 556 30.86 46.57 -30.36
C MET A 556 29.77 45.86 -29.54
N ILE A 557 30.14 44.86 -28.76
CA ILE A 557 29.25 44.23 -27.77
C ILE A 557 29.97 43.96 -26.44
N ALA A 558 29.31 44.27 -25.32
CA ALA A 558 29.88 44.08 -23.99
C ALA A 558 30.03 42.59 -23.65
N GLN A 559 31.27 42.14 -23.42
CA GLN A 559 31.59 40.75 -23.08
C GLN A 559 30.95 40.26 -21.78
N PRO A 560 30.91 41.02 -20.67
CA PRO A 560 30.38 40.51 -19.41
C PRO A 560 28.84 40.38 -19.39
N LEU A 561 28.14 40.88 -20.42
CA LEU A 561 26.68 40.93 -20.49
C LEU A 561 26.08 39.99 -21.56
N LEU A 562 26.90 39.13 -22.19
CA LEU A 562 26.45 38.30 -23.31
C LEU A 562 25.33 37.33 -22.90
N SER A 563 25.45 36.67 -21.74
CA SER A 563 24.39 35.79 -21.24
C SER A 563 23.12 36.58 -20.90
N THR A 564 23.25 37.77 -20.31
CA THR A 564 22.12 38.66 -20.02
C THR A 564 21.37 39.02 -21.31
N TYR A 565 22.08 39.50 -22.34
CA TYR A 565 21.47 39.83 -23.62
C TYR A 565 20.80 38.63 -24.28
N PHE A 566 21.44 37.46 -24.21
CA PHE A 566 20.90 36.22 -24.74
C PHE A 566 19.60 35.82 -24.04
N ASN A 567 19.61 35.79 -22.71
CA ASN A 567 18.45 35.41 -21.91
C ASN A 567 17.25 36.35 -22.15
N ILE A 568 17.50 37.67 -22.22
CA ILE A 568 16.47 38.69 -22.51
C ILE A 568 15.92 38.53 -23.93
N MET A 569 16.78 38.35 -24.93
CA MET A 569 16.37 38.15 -26.33
C MET A 569 15.34 37.01 -26.46
N PHE A 570 15.57 35.91 -25.74
CA PHE A 570 14.69 34.73 -25.79
C PHE A 570 13.65 34.64 -24.68
N ASP A 571 13.60 35.61 -23.76
CA ASP A 571 12.67 35.62 -22.60
C ASP A 571 12.75 34.31 -21.78
N GLU A 572 13.97 33.82 -21.58
CA GLU A 572 14.26 32.55 -20.92
C GLU A 572 15.68 32.60 -20.31
N ILE A 573 15.80 32.35 -19.00
CA ILE A 573 17.10 32.21 -18.35
C ILE A 573 17.65 30.82 -18.65
N ILE A 574 18.64 30.77 -19.53
CA ILE A 574 19.31 29.53 -19.93
C ILE A 574 20.75 29.52 -19.41
N PHE A 575 21.42 30.68 -19.45
CA PHE A 575 22.78 30.83 -18.96
C PHE A 575 22.83 31.81 -17.80
N SER A 576 22.91 31.31 -16.57
CA SER A 576 23.08 32.16 -15.38
C SER A 576 24.54 32.64 -15.22
N ASP A 577 25.51 31.87 -15.72
CA ASP A 577 26.93 32.25 -15.75
C ASP A 577 27.38 32.61 -17.17
N ASN A 578 27.82 33.86 -17.33
CA ASN A 578 28.37 34.37 -18.58
C ASN A 578 29.64 33.63 -19.03
N SER A 579 30.41 33.05 -18.09
CA SER A 579 31.63 32.29 -18.40
C SER A 579 31.31 31.04 -19.24
N ILE A 580 30.29 30.28 -18.82
CA ILE A 580 29.80 29.08 -19.52
C ILE A 580 29.31 29.45 -20.92
N PHE A 581 28.49 30.50 -21.03
CA PHE A 581 27.98 30.91 -22.33
C PHE A 581 29.10 31.36 -23.27
N LEU A 582 30.09 32.07 -22.74
CA LEU A 582 31.23 32.53 -23.52
C LEU A 582 32.05 31.37 -24.10
N GLU A 583 32.23 30.27 -23.36
CA GLU A 583 32.90 29.07 -23.88
C GLU A 583 32.17 28.53 -25.11
N ILE A 584 30.84 28.46 -25.05
CA ILE A 584 29.99 28.02 -26.17
C ILE A 584 30.12 28.98 -27.37
N LEU A 585 30.10 30.29 -27.13
CA LEU A 585 30.26 31.28 -28.19
C LEU A 585 31.63 31.22 -28.86
N LYS A 586 32.71 30.94 -28.10
CA LYS A 586 34.07 30.76 -28.63
C LYS A 586 34.19 29.54 -29.55
N GLU A 587 33.44 28.47 -29.27
CA GLU A 587 33.37 27.29 -30.16
C GLU A 587 32.70 27.64 -31.50
N LYS A 588 31.66 28.49 -31.47
CA LYS A 588 30.77 28.77 -32.60
C LYS A 588 31.21 29.91 -33.50
N ALA A 589 31.82 30.96 -32.95
CA ALA A 589 32.09 32.19 -33.70
C ALA A 589 33.51 32.76 -33.42
N PRO A 590 34.34 32.95 -34.48
CA PRO A 590 35.71 33.43 -34.33
C PRO A 590 35.87 34.77 -33.58
N MET A 591 34.89 35.67 -33.70
CA MET A 591 34.94 36.99 -33.04
C MET A 591 35.08 36.91 -31.51
N PHE A 592 34.58 35.85 -30.87
CA PHE A 592 34.64 35.68 -29.42
C PHE A 592 35.95 35.03 -28.94
N LYS A 593 36.76 34.46 -29.85
CA LYS A 593 38.02 33.77 -29.51
C LYS A 593 39.11 34.74 -29.04
N LYS A 594 39.13 35.97 -29.56
CA LYS A 594 40.14 36.98 -29.21
C LYS A 594 39.72 37.74 -27.97
N ALA A 595 40.49 37.64 -26.89
CA ALA A 595 40.19 38.38 -25.66
C ALA A 595 40.10 39.90 -25.92
N PRO A 596 39.04 40.58 -25.44
CA PRO A 596 38.90 42.01 -25.62
C PRO A 596 39.93 42.77 -24.78
N ASN A 597 40.47 43.85 -25.36
CA ASN A 597 41.55 44.65 -24.77
C ASN A 597 40.98 45.78 -23.88
N ASP A 598 41.82 46.40 -23.05
CA ASP A 598 41.36 47.51 -22.19
C ASP A 598 40.98 48.77 -22.97
N LYS A 599 41.52 48.94 -24.18
CA LYS A 599 41.17 50.05 -25.08
C LYS A 599 39.71 49.95 -25.58
N SER A 600 39.11 48.75 -25.54
CA SER A 600 37.72 48.55 -25.93
C SER A 600 36.73 48.76 -24.79
N LYS A 601 37.17 49.21 -23.60
CA LYS A 601 36.25 49.40 -22.46
C LYS A 601 35.23 50.52 -22.67
N TYR A 602 34.04 50.31 -22.16
CA TYR A 602 33.01 51.35 -21.97
C TYR A 602 32.25 51.06 -20.68
N LYS A 603 32.00 52.09 -19.85
CA LYS A 603 31.44 51.94 -18.49
C LYS A 603 32.11 50.81 -17.68
N GLY A 604 33.44 50.70 -17.79
CA GLY A 604 34.24 49.67 -17.11
C GLY A 604 34.19 48.26 -17.73
N LYS A 605 33.30 48.00 -18.70
CA LYS A 605 33.09 46.68 -19.31
C LYS A 605 33.91 46.53 -20.60
N LYS A 606 34.64 45.42 -20.73
CA LYS A 606 35.37 45.08 -21.96
C LYS A 606 34.40 44.70 -23.07
N ARG A 607 34.72 45.07 -24.32
CA ARG A 607 33.82 44.86 -25.47
C ARG A 607 34.51 44.12 -26.62
N TYR A 608 33.78 43.23 -27.27
CA TYR A 608 34.19 42.59 -28.53
C TYR A 608 33.88 43.50 -29.71
N GLN A 609 34.76 43.47 -30.71
CA GLN A 609 34.48 44.04 -32.03
C GLN A 609 33.53 43.11 -32.80
N ILE A 610 32.46 43.69 -33.33
CA ILE A 610 31.57 43.03 -34.28
C ILE A 610 32.26 43.09 -35.65
N VAL A 611 32.46 41.91 -36.27
CA VAL A 611 33.14 41.71 -37.56
C VAL A 611 32.17 41.09 -38.55
#